data_AF-A0A416KEX1-F1
#
_entry.id   AF-A0A416KEX1-F1
#
_cell.length_a   1.000
_cell.length_b   1.000
_cell.length_c   1.000
_cell.angle_alpha   90.00
_cell.angle_beta   90.00
_cell.angle_gamma   90.00
#
_symmetry.space_group_name_H-M   'P 1'
#
loop_
_entity.id
_entity.type
_entity.pdbx_description
1 polymer ?
#
loop_
_entity_poly.entity_id
_entity_poly.type
_entity_poly.pdbx_seq_one_letter_code
_entity_poly.pdbx_strand_id
1 'polypeptide(L)'
;MTNPLAVHEFMEFNHKRQYKYQGPFAKHRVISFTQQECLYLRSLKSVAEDIISFYADRGYVAAYAVHGNTKNYHIHVIVDMLSYQDLTLFHMSRGYEASNINAILNVRFQQYFVSKIPKYKTFKDRTFEAVPIDPSKIENFFEDVK
;
A
#
# COMPACT_ATOMS: atom_id res chain seq x y z
N MET A 1 5.72 -0.86 -9.88
CA MET A 1 5.26 -0.91 -11.29
C MET A 1 4.06 0.01 -11.43
N THR A 2 3.94 0.75 -12.54
CA THR A 2 2.84 1.69 -12.80
C THR A 2 1.77 1.14 -13.75
N ASN A 3 1.94 -0.07 -14.29
CA ASN A 3 0.95 -0.73 -15.13
C ASN A 3 0.13 -1.74 -14.28
N PRO A 4 -1.14 -1.44 -13.99
CA PRO A 4 -2.10 -2.31 -13.29
C PRO A 4 -2.14 -3.74 -13.77
N LEU A 5 -2.25 -3.92 -15.09
CA LEU A 5 -2.40 -5.21 -15.73
C LEU A 5 -1.13 -6.03 -15.57
N ALA A 6 0.04 -5.43 -15.79
CA ALA A 6 1.31 -6.12 -15.59
C ALA A 6 1.53 -6.56 -14.13
N VAL A 7 1.06 -5.77 -13.15
CA VAL A 7 1.10 -6.18 -11.74
C VAL A 7 0.17 -7.37 -11.50
N HIS A 8 -1.06 -7.31 -12.02
CA HIS A 8 -2.03 -8.41 -11.91
C HIS A 8 -1.48 -9.70 -12.52
N GLU A 9 -1.02 -9.66 -13.77
CA GLU A 9 -0.45 -10.80 -14.49
C GLU A 9 0.75 -11.40 -13.75
N PHE A 10 1.61 -10.56 -13.17
CA PHE A 10 2.76 -11.03 -12.41
C PHE A 10 2.35 -11.72 -11.10
N MET A 11 1.37 -11.15 -10.37
CA MET A 11 0.82 -11.80 -9.18
C MET A 11 0.18 -13.14 -9.55
N GLU A 12 -0.64 -13.21 -10.61
CA GLU A 12 -1.17 -14.48 -11.08
C GLU A 12 -0.08 -15.51 -11.41
N PHE A 13 0.99 -15.07 -12.06
CA PHE A 13 2.13 -15.93 -12.39
C PHE A 13 2.77 -16.53 -11.12
N ASN A 14 2.96 -15.75 -10.06
CA ASN A 14 3.48 -16.26 -8.78
C ASN A 14 2.57 -17.32 -8.17
N HIS A 15 1.26 -17.09 -8.17
CA HIS A 15 0.27 -18.01 -7.60
C HIS A 15 0.16 -19.32 -8.39
N LYS A 16 0.22 -19.23 -9.74
CA LYS A 16 0.30 -20.40 -10.64
C LYS A 16 1.50 -21.30 -10.32
N ARG A 17 2.67 -20.72 -10.00
CA ARG A 17 3.90 -21.46 -9.65
C ARG A 17 3.81 -22.23 -8.33
N GLN A 18 3.02 -21.74 -7.37
CA GLN A 18 2.85 -22.41 -6.07
C GLN A 18 1.64 -23.36 -6.05
N TYR A 19 0.94 -23.54 -7.17
CA TYR A 19 -0.34 -24.26 -7.26
C TYR A 19 -1.40 -23.74 -6.26
N LYS A 20 -1.31 -22.46 -5.89
CA LYS A 20 -2.27 -21.81 -4.99
C LYS A 20 -3.29 -21.06 -5.82
N TYR A 21 -4.43 -21.71 -6.02
CA TYR A 21 -5.60 -21.11 -6.67
C TYR A 21 -6.74 -20.86 -5.67
N GLN A 22 -6.51 -21.15 -4.38
CA GLN A 22 -7.49 -21.05 -3.31
C GLN A 22 -6.92 -20.20 -2.17
N GLY A 23 -7.62 -19.11 -1.83
CA GLY A 23 -7.24 -18.19 -0.76
C GLY A 23 -7.04 -16.74 -1.24
N PRO A 24 -6.75 -15.81 -0.31
CA PRO A 24 -6.48 -14.41 -0.65
C PRO A 24 -5.26 -14.30 -1.57
N PHE A 25 -5.43 -13.68 -2.74
CA PHE A 25 -4.34 -13.47 -3.70
C PHE A 25 -3.40 -12.35 -3.26
N ALA A 26 -3.99 -11.29 -2.71
CA ALA A 26 -3.26 -10.12 -2.28
C ALA A 26 -3.84 -9.55 -0.99
N LYS A 27 -3.01 -8.75 -0.33
CA LYS A 27 -3.39 -7.93 0.80
C LYS A 27 -3.60 -6.50 0.33
N HIS A 28 -4.76 -5.94 0.65
CA HIS A 28 -5.04 -4.52 0.46
C HIS A 28 -4.76 -3.74 1.74
N ARG A 29 -4.19 -2.54 1.58
CA ARG A 29 -4.00 -1.52 2.63
C ARG A 29 -4.61 -0.22 2.19
N VAL A 30 -5.22 0.47 3.13
CA VAL A 30 -5.64 1.86 2.96
C VAL A 30 -4.92 2.70 4.00
N ILE A 31 -4.20 3.71 3.54
CA ILE A 31 -3.54 4.71 4.38
C ILE A 31 -4.24 6.04 4.13
N SER A 32 -5.06 6.46 5.08
CA SER A 32 -5.86 7.69 4.99
C SER A 32 -5.17 8.86 5.69
N PHE A 33 -5.33 10.04 5.12
CA PHE A 33 -4.81 11.31 5.61
C PHE A 33 -5.97 12.28 5.82
N THR A 34 -5.97 12.98 6.93
CA THR A 34 -6.87 14.13 7.13
C THR A 34 -6.50 15.26 6.16
N GLN A 35 -7.45 16.14 5.86
CA GLN A 35 -7.18 17.30 4.98
C GLN A 35 -6.06 18.20 5.50
N GLN A 36 -5.85 18.25 6.82
CA GLN A 36 -4.79 19.03 7.48
C GLN A 36 -3.42 18.35 7.38
N GLU A 37 -3.38 17.04 7.16
CA GLU A 37 -2.15 16.26 7.04
C GLU A 37 -1.57 16.28 5.64
N CYS A 38 -2.33 16.63 4.59
CA CYS A 38 -1.84 16.50 3.21
C CYS A 38 -2.03 17.78 2.39
N LEU A 39 -0.93 18.48 2.12
CA LEU A 39 -0.92 19.74 1.37
C LEU A 39 -0.92 19.53 -0.16
N TYR A 40 -0.31 18.46 -0.66
CA TYR A 40 -0.13 18.23 -2.10
C TYR A 40 -0.21 16.74 -2.49
N LEU A 41 -0.96 16.42 -3.55
CA LEU A 41 -1.06 15.06 -4.13
C LEU A 41 0.30 14.46 -4.51
N ARG A 42 1.23 15.28 -5.01
CA ARG A 42 2.58 14.82 -5.38
C ARG A 42 3.32 14.22 -4.19
N SER A 43 3.14 14.78 -2.99
CA SER A 43 3.78 14.27 -1.77
C SER A 43 3.28 12.88 -1.41
N LEU A 44 2.00 12.58 -1.65
CA LEU A 44 1.43 11.25 -1.42
C LEU A 44 1.97 10.21 -2.40
N LYS A 45 2.26 10.61 -3.64
CA LYS A 45 2.88 9.70 -4.62
C LYS A 45 4.24 9.22 -4.14
N SER A 46 5.10 10.13 -3.68
CA SER A 46 6.43 9.77 -3.16
C SER A 46 6.35 8.92 -1.89
N VAL A 47 5.37 9.19 -1.00
CA VAL A 47 5.10 8.33 0.16
C VAL A 47 4.68 6.93 -0.28
N ALA A 48 3.80 6.82 -1.27
CA ALA A 48 3.36 5.53 -1.79
C ALA A 48 4.52 4.74 -2.42
N GLU A 49 5.42 5.43 -3.14
CA GLU A 49 6.65 4.86 -3.71
C GLU A 49 7.58 4.28 -2.62
N ASP A 50 7.78 5.00 -1.51
CA ASP A 50 8.55 4.47 -0.37
C ASP A 50 7.87 3.24 0.26
N ILE A 51 6.54 3.26 0.38
CA ILE A 51 5.78 2.14 0.94
C ILE A 51 5.88 0.89 0.05
N ILE A 52 5.74 1.02 -1.28
CA ILE A 52 5.92 -0.14 -2.15
C ILE A 52 7.37 -0.64 -2.18
N SER A 53 8.35 0.26 -1.98
CA SER A 53 9.76 -0.11 -1.87
C SER A 53 10.01 -0.97 -0.63
N PHE A 54 9.40 -0.61 0.51
CA PHE A 54 9.45 -1.44 1.73
C PHE A 54 9.00 -2.90 1.49
N TYR A 55 7.99 -3.11 0.66
CA TYR A 55 7.53 -4.46 0.28
C TYR A 55 8.46 -5.12 -0.73
N ALA A 56 8.92 -4.38 -1.75
CA ALA A 56 9.82 -4.88 -2.77
C ALA A 56 11.16 -5.38 -2.20
N ASP A 57 11.72 -4.64 -1.24
CA ASP A 57 12.95 -4.98 -0.50
C ASP A 57 12.82 -6.28 0.31
N ARG A 58 11.57 -6.72 0.55
CA ARG A 58 11.23 -7.95 1.29
C ARG A 58 10.71 -9.05 0.36
N GLY A 59 10.89 -8.89 -0.94
CA GLY A 59 10.56 -9.91 -1.93
C GLY A 59 9.08 -9.94 -2.33
N TYR A 60 8.28 -8.91 -2.04
CA TYR A 60 6.87 -8.88 -2.43
C TYR A 60 6.62 -7.93 -3.59
N VAL A 61 5.75 -8.34 -4.51
CA VAL A 61 5.21 -7.43 -5.51
C VAL A 61 4.17 -6.54 -4.83
N ALA A 62 4.31 -5.23 -4.99
CA ALA A 62 3.34 -4.28 -4.51
C ALA A 62 3.05 -3.19 -5.55
N ALA A 63 1.84 -2.66 -5.47
CA ALA A 63 1.38 -1.56 -6.30
C ALA A 63 0.49 -0.63 -5.49
N TYR A 64 0.32 0.59 -5.96
CA TYR A 64 -0.44 1.61 -5.25
C TYR A 64 -1.35 2.41 -6.17
N ALA A 65 -2.38 2.99 -5.56
CA ALA A 65 -3.22 4.03 -6.12
C ALA A 65 -3.31 5.18 -5.11
N VAL A 66 -3.35 6.42 -5.58
CA VAL A 66 -3.53 7.61 -4.73
C VAL A 66 -4.84 8.28 -5.12
N HIS A 67 -5.73 8.44 -4.17
CA HIS A 67 -7.03 9.08 -4.38
C HIS A 67 -7.06 10.43 -3.66
N GLY A 68 -7.43 11.47 -4.41
CA GLY A 68 -7.68 12.82 -3.88
C GLY A 68 -9.07 13.38 -4.17
N ASN A 69 -9.91 12.59 -4.83
CA ASN A 69 -11.28 12.92 -5.23
C ASN A 69 -12.32 12.53 -4.16
N THR A 70 -11.90 12.01 -3.01
CA THR A 70 -12.79 11.71 -1.87
C THR A 70 -12.58 12.72 -0.74
N LYS A 71 -13.41 12.63 0.32
CA LYS A 71 -13.37 13.55 1.48
C LYS A 71 -11.96 13.68 2.10
N ASN A 72 -11.20 12.59 2.09
CA ASN A 72 -9.85 12.49 2.66
C ASN A 72 -8.90 11.91 1.61
N TYR A 73 -7.73 12.51 1.45
CA TYR A 73 -6.68 11.89 0.64
C TYR A 73 -6.30 10.53 1.22
N HIS A 74 -6.10 9.53 0.36
CA HIS A 74 -5.70 8.21 0.81
C HIS A 74 -4.89 7.46 -0.25
N ILE A 75 -4.03 6.57 0.24
CA ILE A 75 -3.21 5.68 -0.58
C ILE A 75 -3.77 4.28 -0.41
N HIS A 76 -4.12 3.64 -1.52
CA HIS A 76 -4.34 2.22 -1.54
C HIS A 76 -3.04 1.50 -1.90
N VAL A 77 -2.72 0.40 -1.22
CA VAL A 77 -1.59 -0.47 -1.58
C VAL A 77 -2.07 -1.92 -1.67
N ILE A 78 -1.77 -2.58 -2.79
CA ILE A 78 -1.94 -4.02 -2.97
C ILE A 78 -0.58 -4.67 -2.87
N VAL A 79 -0.50 -5.75 -2.10
CA VAL A 79 0.72 -6.54 -1.92
C VAL A 79 0.41 -7.99 -2.19
N ASP A 80 1.21 -8.64 -3.03
CA ASP A 80 1.11 -10.07 -3.28
C ASP A 80 1.23 -10.85 -1.98
N MET A 81 0.39 -11.86 -1.80
CA MET A 81 0.51 -12.80 -0.70
C MET A 81 1.71 -13.74 -0.84
N LEU A 82 2.36 -13.77 -2.01
CA LEU A 82 3.55 -14.56 -2.27
C LEU A 82 4.77 -13.68 -2.52
N SER A 83 5.88 -14.11 -1.94
CA SER A 83 7.19 -13.59 -2.29
C SER A 83 7.55 -14.01 -3.72
N TYR A 84 7.98 -13.07 -4.57
CA TYR A 84 8.46 -13.40 -5.92
C TYR A 84 9.82 -14.10 -5.91
N GLN A 85 10.54 -14.03 -4.78
CA GLN A 85 11.88 -14.60 -4.62
C GLN A 85 11.81 -16.12 -4.39
N ASP A 86 10.95 -16.56 -3.48
CA ASP A 86 10.93 -17.94 -2.98
C ASP A 86 9.52 -18.54 -2.90
N LEU A 87 8.48 -17.81 -3.32
CA LEU A 87 7.07 -18.21 -3.26
C LEU A 87 6.56 -18.50 -1.84
N THR A 88 7.28 -18.02 -0.81
CA THR A 88 6.79 -18.12 0.57
C THR A 88 5.60 -17.20 0.78
N LEU A 89 4.72 -17.60 1.69
CA LEU A 89 3.57 -16.79 2.07
C LEU A 89 4.01 -15.54 2.81
N PHE A 90 3.26 -14.46 2.61
CA PHE A 90 3.35 -13.23 3.36
C PHE A 90 3.29 -13.52 4.87
N HIS A 91 4.41 -13.30 5.55
CA HIS A 91 4.60 -13.67 6.96
C HIS A 91 4.84 -12.48 7.89
N MET A 92 4.83 -11.25 7.36
CA MET A 92 4.97 -10.07 8.22
C MET A 92 3.78 -9.95 9.17
N SER A 93 4.07 -9.77 10.46
CA SER A 93 3.05 -9.50 11.45
C SER A 93 2.44 -8.12 11.23
N ARG A 94 1.16 -7.95 11.58
CA ARG A 94 0.47 -6.65 11.47
C ARG A 94 1.20 -5.53 12.20
N GLY A 95 1.75 -5.82 13.38
CA GLY A 95 2.49 -4.84 14.20
C GLY A 95 3.81 -4.41 13.56
N TYR A 96 4.56 -5.36 12.99
CA TYR A 96 5.81 -5.07 12.28
C TYR A 96 5.54 -4.24 11.01
N GLU A 97 4.57 -4.66 10.21
CA GLU A 97 4.17 -3.97 8.99
C GLU A 97 3.71 -2.53 9.27
N ALA A 98 2.81 -2.35 10.23
CA ALA A 98 2.30 -1.02 10.61
C ALA A 98 3.41 -0.11 11.17
N SER A 99 4.35 -0.65 11.97
CA SER A 99 5.43 0.15 12.56
C SER A 99 6.38 0.69 11.49
N ASN A 100 6.73 -0.11 10.49
CA ASN A 100 7.60 0.31 9.39
C ASN A 100 6.92 1.34 8.48
N ILE A 101 5.65 1.11 8.12
CA ILE A 101 4.87 2.08 7.35
C ILE A 101 4.74 3.41 8.11
N ASN A 102 4.48 3.36 9.42
CA ASN A 102 4.44 4.57 10.25
C ASN A 102 5.79 5.30 10.30
N ALA A 103 6.92 4.58 10.30
CA ALA A 103 8.24 5.20 10.24
C ALA A 103 8.45 5.97 8.91
N ILE A 104 8.09 5.37 7.77
CA ILE A 104 8.11 6.03 6.45
C ILE A 104 7.27 7.31 6.48
N LEU A 105 6.02 7.18 6.98
CA LEU A 105 5.11 8.30 7.08
C LEU A 105 5.72 9.40 7.96
N ASN A 106 6.25 9.08 9.13
CA ASN A 106 6.85 10.08 10.04
C ASN A 106 8.00 10.87 9.40
N VAL A 107 8.89 10.21 8.64
CA VAL A 107 9.98 10.88 7.92
C VAL A 107 9.42 11.86 6.90
N ARG A 108 8.42 11.44 6.12
CA ARG A 108 7.81 12.28 5.08
C ARG A 108 6.89 13.36 5.64
N PHE A 109 6.29 13.13 6.80
CA PHE A 109 5.50 14.12 7.53
C PHE A 109 6.32 15.35 7.88
N GLN A 110 7.54 15.17 8.39
CA GLN A 110 8.43 16.28 8.68
C GLN A 110 8.87 17.05 7.41
N GLN A 111 8.91 16.39 6.25
CA GLN A 111 9.39 16.97 5.00
C GLN A 111 8.29 17.70 4.21
N TYR A 112 7.06 17.17 4.19
CA TYR A 112 6.04 17.57 3.22
C TYR A 112 4.70 17.98 3.82
N PHE A 113 4.45 17.66 5.09
CA PHE A 113 3.11 17.72 5.68
C PHE A 113 3.03 18.64 6.92
N VAL A 114 4.00 19.52 7.12
CA VAL A 114 3.98 20.52 8.19
C VAL A 114 3.99 21.93 7.63
N SER A 115 2.84 22.61 7.72
CA SER A 115 2.80 23.98 8.22
C SER A 115 1.94 24.00 9.49
N LYS A 116 2.58 23.86 10.66
CA LYS A 116 1.99 24.00 12.03
C LYS A 116 1.01 22.90 12.50
N ILE A 117 1.51 21.76 12.98
CA ILE A 117 0.82 20.93 13.99
C ILE A 117 1.82 20.60 15.12
N PRO A 118 1.44 20.67 16.42
CA PRO A 118 2.35 20.41 17.54
C PRO A 118 2.87 18.96 17.54
N LYS A 119 4.12 18.81 17.96
CA LYS A 119 4.99 17.60 17.94
C LYS A 119 4.44 16.29 18.54
N TYR A 120 3.18 16.24 19.00
CA TYR A 120 2.64 15.11 19.76
C TYR A 120 1.18 14.84 19.43
N LYS A 121 0.90 14.25 18.26
CA LYS A 121 -0.32 13.48 18.06
C LYS A 121 0.08 12.07 17.64
N THR A 122 0.07 11.15 18.60
CA THR A 122 0.25 9.72 18.33
C THR A 122 -0.85 9.25 17.38
N PHE A 123 -0.44 8.74 16.22
CA PHE A 123 -1.24 8.31 15.07
C PHE A 123 -2.10 7.05 15.32
N LYS A 124 -2.85 7.01 16.44
CA LYS A 124 -3.67 5.86 16.84
C LYS A 124 -4.94 5.65 16.00
N ASP A 125 -5.30 6.60 15.13
CA ASP A 125 -6.59 6.60 14.42
C ASP A 125 -6.50 6.16 12.94
N ARG A 126 -5.35 5.66 12.47
CA ARG A 126 -5.22 5.17 11.09
C ARG A 126 -5.84 3.78 10.98
N THR A 127 -6.94 3.67 10.23
CA THR A 127 -7.59 2.41 9.90
C THR A 127 -6.72 1.63 8.93
N PHE A 128 -5.92 0.73 9.46
CA PHE A 128 -5.25 -0.30 8.67
C PHE A 128 -6.24 -1.43 8.42
N GLU A 129 -6.98 -1.36 7.32
CA GLU A 129 -7.80 -2.45 6.86
C GLU A 129 -6.97 -3.35 5.95
N ALA A 130 -6.97 -4.65 6.27
CA ALA A 130 -6.23 -5.68 5.56
C ALA A 130 -7.25 -6.60 4.88
N VAL A 131 -7.74 -6.21 3.70
CA VAL A 131 -8.76 -6.99 3.01
C VAL A 131 -8.10 -7.90 1.95
N PRO A 132 -8.38 -9.21 1.95
CA PRO A 132 -8.21 -10.07 0.79
C PRO A 132 -8.81 -9.46 -0.47
N ILE A 133 -8.01 -9.26 -1.52
CA ILE A 133 -8.58 -8.92 -2.83
C ILE A 133 -8.65 -10.16 -3.72
N ASP A 134 -9.83 -10.35 -4.29
CA ASP A 134 -10.11 -11.30 -5.37
C ASP A 134 -9.39 -10.83 -6.65
N PRO A 135 -8.68 -11.71 -7.37
CA PRO A 135 -8.02 -11.40 -8.64
C PRO A 135 -8.84 -10.55 -9.61
N SER A 136 -10.13 -10.83 -9.72
CA SER A 136 -11.06 -10.15 -10.63
C SER A 136 -11.31 -8.67 -10.28
N LYS A 137 -10.90 -8.22 -9.09
CA LYS A 137 -11.07 -6.84 -8.62
C LYS A 137 -9.80 -6.01 -8.71
N ILE A 138 -8.69 -6.60 -9.14
CA ILE A 138 -7.40 -5.90 -9.26
C ILE A 138 -7.42 -4.90 -10.41
N GLU A 139 -8.08 -5.17 -11.54
CA GLU A 139 -8.19 -4.18 -12.64
C GLU A 139 -8.96 -2.92 -12.20
N ASN A 140 -10.13 -3.10 -11.59
CA ASN A 140 -10.97 -1.99 -11.09
C ASN A 140 -10.25 -1.14 -10.02
N PHE A 141 -9.33 -1.72 -9.25
CA PHE A 141 -8.53 -0.99 -8.26
C PHE A 141 -7.72 0.16 -8.88
N PHE A 142 -7.33 0.04 -10.15
CA PHE A 142 -6.53 1.04 -10.82
C PHE A 142 -7.31 1.90 -11.82
N GLU A 143 -8.55 1.53 -12.17
CA GLU A 143 -9.41 2.37 -13.03
C GLU A 143 -9.97 3.59 -12.30
N ASP A 144 -10.08 3.55 -10.97
CA ASP A 144 -10.52 4.66 -10.11
C ASP A 144 -9.46 5.79 -9.96
N VAL A 145 -8.33 5.70 -10.66
CA VAL A 145 -7.17 6.63 -10.59
C VAL A 145 -7.32 7.86 -11.51
N LYS A 146 -8.53 8.19 -11.97
CA LYS A 146 -8.78 9.37 -12.82
C LYS A 146 -9.03 10.66 -12.03
#